data_AF-A0A060CC98-F1
#
_entry.id   AF-A0A060CC98-F1
#
_cell.length_a   1.000
_cell.length_b   1.000
_cell.length_c   1.000
_cell.angle_alpha   90.00
_cell.angle_beta   90.00
_cell.angle_gamma   90.00
#
_symmetry.space_group_name_H-M   'P 1'
#
loop_
_entity.id
_entity.type
_entity.pdbx_description
1 polymer ?
#
loop_
_entity_poly.entity_id
_entity_poly.type
_entity_poly.pdbx_seq_one_letter_code
_entity_poly.pdbx_strand_id
1 'polypeptide(L)'
;MLLVQDGVLALDAPIRRYLPDAPDSWQPITLRHLLNHTGGLGDADLDLHREYDDDALLEAYYATPLAFPAGRRWRYSNEGYATVGILVKKVTGRFYGDLLAERVFGPLGMRTARVISDRDVIRNRASGYETEAGDYRNQDWVSASLNRTADGSLYLSALDYVQ
;
A
#
# COMPACT_ATOMS: atom_id res chain seq x y z
N MET A 1 -6.78 9.85 -5.08
CA MET A 1 -7.88 10.67 -5.63
C MET A 1 -7.68 11.10 -7.08
N LEU A 2 -6.46 11.43 -7.53
CA LEU A 2 -6.20 11.85 -8.92
C LEU A 2 -6.81 10.93 -9.99
N LEU A 3 -6.60 9.61 -9.86
CA LEU A 3 -7.18 8.63 -10.81
C LEU A 3 -8.72 8.56 -10.78
N VAL A 4 -9.37 9.02 -9.70
CA VAL A 4 -10.82 9.18 -9.66
C VAL A 4 -11.25 10.43 -10.44
N GLN A 5 -10.49 11.52 -10.31
CA GLN A 5 -10.72 12.76 -11.07
C GLN A 5 -10.50 12.55 -12.57
N ASP A 6 -9.54 11.71 -12.94
CA ASP A 6 -9.30 11.32 -14.33
C ASP A 6 -10.36 10.33 -14.88
N GLY A 7 -11.28 9.85 -14.02
CA GLY A 7 -12.31 8.87 -14.41
C GLY A 7 -11.80 7.43 -14.59
N VAL A 8 -10.54 7.14 -14.27
CA VAL A 8 -9.96 5.78 -14.34
C VAL A 8 -10.54 4.88 -13.24
N LEU A 9 -10.74 5.44 -12.04
CA LEU A 9 -11.29 4.75 -10.88
C LEU A 9 -12.58 5.42 -10.40
N ALA A 10 -13.48 4.63 -9.82
CA ALA A 10 -14.67 5.13 -9.16
C ALA A 10 -14.71 4.65 -7.70
N LEU A 11 -14.99 5.57 -6.77
CA LEU A 11 -15.00 5.28 -5.33
C LEU A 11 -16.02 4.19 -4.97
N ASP A 12 -17.20 4.24 -5.58
CA ASP A 12 -18.33 3.36 -5.26
C ASP A 12 -18.46 2.16 -6.21
N ALA A 13 -17.50 2.00 -7.15
CA ALA A 13 -17.45 0.79 -7.94
C ALA A 13 -17.01 -0.40 -7.07
N PRO A 14 -17.64 -1.59 -7.23
CA PRO A 14 -17.16 -2.82 -6.61
C PRO A 14 -15.71 -3.09 -6.99
N ILE A 15 -14.89 -3.52 -6.03
CA ILE A 15 -13.46 -3.74 -6.25
C ILE A 15 -13.20 -4.81 -7.32
N ARG A 16 -14.11 -5.79 -7.42
CA ARG A 16 -14.10 -6.86 -8.44
C ARG A 16 -14.20 -6.35 -9.88
N ARG A 17 -14.66 -5.11 -10.10
CA ARG A 17 -14.58 -4.47 -11.43
C ARG A 17 -13.14 -4.35 -11.92
N TYR A 18 -12.19 -4.13 -11.01
CA TYR A 18 -10.77 -3.93 -11.31
C TYR A 18 -9.92 -5.16 -10.97
N LEU A 19 -10.41 -6.00 -10.06
CA LEU A 19 -9.79 -7.23 -9.59
C LEU A 19 -10.76 -8.41 -9.83
N PRO A 20 -10.94 -8.87 -11.07
CA PRO A 20 -11.97 -9.86 -11.41
C PRO A 20 -11.80 -11.20 -10.68
N ASP A 21 -10.55 -11.54 -10.32
CA ASP A 21 -10.21 -12.79 -9.63
C ASP A 21 -10.47 -12.74 -8.11
N ALA A 22 -10.86 -11.59 -7.56
CA ALA A 22 -11.18 -11.50 -6.13
C ALA A 22 -12.42 -12.34 -5.78
N PRO A 23 -12.47 -12.95 -4.58
CA PRO A 23 -13.50 -13.90 -4.20
C PRO A 23 -14.88 -13.25 -4.09
N ASP A 24 -15.94 -14.04 -4.16
CA ASP A 24 -17.32 -13.55 -4.08
C ASP A 24 -17.62 -12.79 -2.77
N SER A 25 -16.91 -13.12 -1.68
CA SER A 25 -16.98 -12.39 -0.41
C SER A 25 -16.60 -10.91 -0.54
N TRP A 26 -15.78 -10.55 -1.54
CA TRP A 26 -15.36 -9.17 -1.82
C TRP A 26 -16.34 -8.41 -2.71
N GLN A 27 -17.41 -9.04 -3.22
CA GLN A 27 -18.44 -8.37 -4.04
C GLN A 27 -18.96 -7.05 -3.43
N PRO A 28 -19.20 -6.93 -2.11
CA PRO A 28 -19.68 -5.67 -1.50
C PRO A 28 -18.56 -4.64 -1.25
N ILE A 29 -17.29 -5.00 -1.41
CA ILE A 29 -16.16 -4.10 -1.16
C ILE A 29 -16.03 -3.13 -2.33
N THR A 30 -15.86 -1.84 -2.03
CA THR A 30 -15.63 -0.78 -3.02
C THR A 30 -14.27 -0.14 -2.77
N LEU A 31 -13.78 0.65 -3.73
CA LEU A 31 -12.56 1.44 -3.52
C LEU A 31 -12.68 2.36 -2.30
N ARG A 32 -13.86 2.96 -2.07
CA ARG A 32 -14.14 3.79 -0.88
C ARG A 32 -13.93 3.01 0.40
N HIS A 33 -14.43 1.78 0.48
CA HIS A 33 -14.29 0.93 1.66
C HIS A 33 -12.83 0.60 1.98
N LEU A 34 -11.98 0.41 0.98
CA LEU A 34 -10.55 0.20 1.20
C LEU A 34 -9.88 1.50 1.71
N LEU A 35 -10.14 2.62 1.03
CA LEU A 35 -9.52 3.92 1.35
C LEU A 35 -9.92 4.50 2.72
N ASN A 36 -11.06 4.10 3.28
CA ASN A 36 -11.53 4.57 4.58
C ASN A 36 -11.47 3.49 5.68
N HIS A 37 -10.78 2.37 5.42
CA HIS A 37 -10.64 1.25 6.36
C HIS A 37 -11.97 0.63 6.84
N THR A 38 -12.99 0.61 5.99
CA THR A 38 -14.25 -0.10 6.26
C THR A 38 -14.46 -1.31 5.33
N GLY A 39 -13.39 -1.80 4.68
CA GLY A 39 -13.43 -2.97 3.79
C GLY A 39 -13.67 -4.30 4.50
N GLY A 40 -13.29 -4.39 5.78
CA GLY A 40 -13.43 -5.63 6.55
C GLY A 40 -12.41 -6.71 6.22
N LEU A 41 -11.34 -6.35 5.50
CA LEU A 41 -10.25 -7.27 5.17
C LEU A 41 -9.62 -7.82 6.45
N GLY A 42 -9.38 -9.13 6.47
CA GLY A 42 -8.60 -9.82 7.50
C GLY A 42 -7.11 -9.53 7.36
N ASP A 43 -6.35 -9.90 8.38
CA ASP A 43 -4.90 -9.73 8.44
C ASP A 43 -4.25 -11.00 7.91
N ALA A 44 -3.56 -10.90 6.76
CA ALA A 44 -2.94 -12.06 6.13
C ALA A 44 -1.64 -12.42 6.85
N ASP A 45 -1.42 -13.71 7.10
CA ASP A 45 -0.17 -14.21 7.69
C ASP A 45 0.92 -14.26 6.60
N LEU A 46 1.62 -13.13 6.43
CA LEU A 46 2.72 -12.98 5.48
C LEU A 46 4.07 -13.17 6.19
N ASP A 47 4.95 -13.93 5.56
CA ASP A 47 6.35 -14.01 5.96
C ASP A 47 7.08 -12.75 5.50
N LEU A 48 7.43 -11.86 6.43
CA LEU A 48 8.06 -10.58 6.12
C LEU A 48 9.44 -10.73 5.48
N HIS A 49 10.05 -11.91 5.54
CA HIS A 49 11.35 -12.21 4.96
C HIS A 49 11.25 -12.86 3.57
N ARG A 50 10.02 -13.07 3.07
CA ARG A 50 9.76 -13.65 1.77
C ARG A 50 9.44 -12.56 0.73
N GLU A 51 9.92 -12.77 -0.49
CA GLU A 51 9.52 -11.96 -1.63
C GLU A 51 8.14 -12.36 -2.16
N TYR A 52 7.30 -11.38 -2.45
CA TYR A 52 5.99 -11.54 -3.07
C TYR A 52 5.87 -10.66 -4.31
N ASP A 53 5.29 -11.18 -5.38
CA ASP A 53 4.75 -10.32 -6.42
C ASP A 53 3.32 -9.89 -6.09
N ASP A 54 2.76 -9.01 -6.92
CA ASP A 54 1.43 -8.45 -6.71
C ASP A 54 0.34 -9.53 -6.68
N ASP A 55 0.47 -10.57 -7.49
CA ASP A 55 -0.53 -11.63 -7.60
C ASP A 55 -0.46 -12.55 -6.38
N ALA A 56 0.74 -12.91 -5.91
CA ALA A 56 0.94 -13.67 -4.67
C ALA A 56 0.41 -12.93 -3.43
N LEU A 57 0.56 -11.60 -3.36
CA LEU A 57 -0.05 -10.79 -2.29
C LEU A 57 -1.58 -10.82 -2.36
N LEU A 58 -2.16 -10.62 -3.54
CA LEU A 58 -3.61 -10.68 -3.71
C LEU A 58 -4.15 -12.06 -3.38
N GLU A 59 -3.48 -13.14 -3.79
CA GLU A 59 -3.85 -14.51 -3.43
C GLU A 59 -3.90 -14.72 -1.91
N ALA A 60 -2.89 -14.23 -1.17
CA ALA A 60 -2.89 -14.28 0.28
C ALA A 60 -4.05 -13.49 0.90
N TYR A 61 -4.32 -12.28 0.38
CA TYR A 61 -5.44 -11.45 0.84
C TYR A 61 -6.81 -12.08 0.53
N TYR A 62 -6.96 -12.73 -0.62
CA TYR A 62 -8.19 -13.42 -1.02
C TYR A 62 -8.43 -14.69 -0.20
N ALA A 63 -7.37 -15.40 0.17
CA ALA A 63 -7.45 -16.59 1.02
C ALA A 63 -7.79 -16.25 2.48
N THR A 64 -7.56 -15.01 2.89
CA THR A 64 -7.81 -14.53 4.26
C THR A 64 -9.30 -14.19 4.45
N PRO A 65 -10.01 -14.81 5.43
CA PRO A 65 -11.41 -14.48 5.70
C PRO A 65 -11.61 -13.01 6.06
N LEU A 66 -12.74 -12.44 5.64
CA LEU A 66 -13.13 -11.11 6.08
C LEU A 66 -13.37 -11.11 7.60
N ALA A 67 -12.80 -10.12 8.29
CA ALA A 67 -13.03 -9.93 9.72
C ALA A 67 -14.47 -9.44 10.01
N PHE A 68 -15.09 -8.74 9.06
CA PHE A 68 -16.49 -8.31 9.10
C PHE A 68 -16.98 -7.92 7.70
N PRO A 69 -18.31 -7.86 7.46
CA PRO A 69 -18.84 -7.41 6.18
C PRO A 69 -18.49 -5.94 5.88
N ALA A 70 -18.17 -5.64 4.63
CA ALA A 70 -17.81 -4.29 4.18
C ALA A 70 -18.83 -3.22 4.61
N GLY A 71 -18.33 -2.04 4.99
CA GLY A 71 -19.12 -0.88 5.40
C GLY A 71 -19.72 -0.97 6.82
N ARG A 72 -19.58 -2.10 7.52
CA ARG A 72 -20.21 -2.29 8.85
C ARG A 72 -19.46 -1.61 9.99
N ARG A 73 -18.14 -1.55 9.93
CA ARG A 73 -17.26 -1.05 11.00
C ARG A 73 -16.01 -0.43 10.39
N TRP A 74 -15.29 0.32 11.19
CA TRP A 74 -13.95 0.79 10.88
C TRP A 74 -12.92 -0.14 11.54
N ARG A 75 -11.90 -0.54 10.79
CA ARG A 75 -10.70 -1.23 11.29
C ARG A 75 -9.56 -0.95 10.34
N TYR A 76 -8.51 -0.30 10.85
CA TYR A 76 -7.27 -0.06 10.10
C TYR A 76 -6.77 -1.35 9.44
N SER A 77 -6.30 -1.23 8.20
CA SER A 77 -5.76 -2.37 7.42
C SER A 77 -4.76 -1.87 6.40
N ASN A 78 -3.57 -2.45 6.46
CA ASN A 78 -2.50 -2.24 5.51
C ASN A 78 -2.81 -2.94 4.18
N GLU A 79 -3.38 -4.14 4.24
CA GLU A 79 -3.84 -4.95 3.10
C GLU A 79 -4.82 -4.17 2.23
N GLY A 80 -5.67 -3.33 2.83
CA GLY A 80 -6.56 -2.43 2.11
C GLY A 80 -5.80 -1.45 1.21
N TYR A 81 -4.75 -0.82 1.72
CA TYR A 81 -3.92 0.11 0.95
C TYR A 81 -2.95 -0.60 0.01
N ALA A 82 -2.37 -1.74 0.41
CA ALA A 82 -1.57 -2.58 -0.47
C ALA A 82 -2.38 -3.04 -1.70
N THR A 83 -3.62 -3.50 -1.48
CA THR A 83 -4.57 -3.83 -2.56
C THR A 83 -4.83 -2.62 -3.47
N VAL A 84 -5.01 -1.42 -2.91
CA VAL A 84 -5.18 -0.20 -3.71
C VAL A 84 -3.95 0.10 -4.56
N GLY A 85 -2.74 -0.07 -4.03
CA GLY A 85 -1.48 0.09 -4.79
C GLY A 85 -1.39 -0.88 -5.98
N ILE A 86 -1.74 -2.15 -5.75
CA ILE A 86 -1.76 -3.18 -6.81
C ILE A 86 -2.83 -2.85 -7.86
N LEU A 87 -4.04 -2.47 -7.42
CA LEU A 87 -5.13 -2.05 -8.30
C LEU A 87 -4.71 -0.87 -9.18
N VAL A 88 -4.05 0.14 -8.62
CA VAL A 88 -3.52 1.29 -9.39
C VAL A 88 -2.60 0.81 -10.50
N LYS A 89 -1.70 -0.15 -10.21
CA LYS A 89 -0.81 -0.72 -11.21
C LYS A 89 -1.57 -1.51 -12.27
N LYS A 90 -2.56 -2.33 -11.90
CA LYS A 90 -3.37 -3.08 -12.87
C LYS A 90 -4.17 -2.18 -13.80
N VAL A 91 -4.73 -1.06 -13.33
CA VAL A 91 -5.55 -0.18 -14.18
C VAL A 91 -4.74 0.82 -15.01
N THR A 92 -3.53 1.17 -14.57
CA THR A 92 -2.68 2.16 -15.27
C THR A 92 -1.51 1.56 -16.03
N GLY A 93 -1.13 0.31 -15.73
CA GLY A 93 0.11 -0.32 -16.19
C GLY A 93 1.37 0.26 -15.54
N ARG A 94 1.25 1.15 -14.55
CA ARG A 94 2.36 1.89 -13.94
C ARG A 94 2.44 1.63 -12.44
N PHE A 95 3.65 1.55 -11.92
CA PHE A 95 3.86 1.43 -10.48
C PHE A 95 3.34 2.69 -9.76
N TYR A 96 2.64 2.54 -8.62
CA TYR A 96 2.04 3.69 -7.92
C TYR A 96 3.11 4.70 -7.46
N GLY A 97 4.31 4.23 -7.12
CA GLY A 97 5.42 5.10 -6.73
C GLY A 97 5.83 6.07 -7.83
N ASP A 98 5.80 5.62 -9.10
CA ASP A 98 6.11 6.45 -10.26
C ASP A 98 5.02 7.50 -10.47
N LEU A 99 3.76 7.12 -10.26
CA LEU A 99 2.62 8.05 -10.32
C LEU A 99 2.67 9.09 -9.20
N LEU A 100 3.07 8.71 -7.99
CA LEU A 100 3.28 9.65 -6.88
C LEU A 100 4.41 10.62 -7.20
N ALA A 101 5.55 10.12 -7.70
CA ALA A 101 6.68 10.95 -8.09
C ALA A 101 6.28 12.01 -9.14
N GLU A 102 5.58 11.58 -10.20
CA GLU A 102 5.17 12.46 -11.30
C GLU A 102 4.06 13.43 -10.91
N ARG A 103 3.02 12.95 -10.21
CA ARG A 103 1.76 13.70 -10.07
C ARG A 103 1.54 14.32 -8.70
N VAL A 104 2.36 13.96 -7.70
CA VAL A 104 2.24 14.47 -6.33
C VAL A 104 3.55 15.12 -5.91
N PHE A 105 4.64 14.36 -5.83
CA PHE A 105 5.89 14.83 -5.25
C PHE A 105 6.55 15.92 -6.11
N GLY A 106 6.67 15.70 -7.42
CA GLY A 106 7.22 16.69 -8.34
C GLY A 106 6.48 18.04 -8.32
N PRO A 107 5.15 18.07 -8.55
CA PRO A 107 4.35 19.30 -8.53
C PRO A 107 4.37 20.04 -7.19
N LEU A 108 4.50 19.31 -6.07
CA LEU A 108 4.60 19.90 -4.73
C LEU A 108 6.04 20.24 -4.33
N GLY A 109 7.02 20.04 -5.22
CA GLY A 109 8.42 20.34 -4.94
C GLY A 109 9.09 19.40 -3.92
N MET A 110 8.47 18.26 -3.57
CA MET A 110 8.97 17.27 -2.62
C MET A 110 10.13 16.48 -3.22
N ARG A 111 11.32 17.07 -3.22
CA ARG A 111 12.51 16.58 -3.95
C ARG A 111 13.13 15.32 -3.37
N THR A 112 12.86 14.98 -2.11
CA THR A 112 13.43 13.77 -1.49
C THR A 112 12.44 12.62 -1.35
N ALA A 113 11.14 12.90 -1.53
CA ALA A 113 10.05 11.94 -1.45
C ALA A 113 10.19 10.83 -2.51
N ARG A 114 10.12 9.57 -2.07
CA ARG A 114 10.26 8.38 -2.93
C ARG A 114 9.73 7.12 -2.25
N VAL A 115 9.49 6.07 -3.03
CA VAL A 115 9.29 4.72 -2.49
C VAL A 115 10.61 4.18 -1.94
N ILE A 116 10.54 3.32 -0.92
CA ILE A 116 11.70 2.64 -0.36
C ILE A 116 12.46 1.85 -1.44
N SER A 117 13.78 1.90 -1.36
CA SER A 117 14.69 1.12 -2.20
C SER A 117 15.85 0.63 -1.33
N ASP A 118 16.06 -0.68 -1.32
CA ASP A 118 17.19 -1.30 -0.60
C ASP A 118 18.51 -1.20 -1.38
N ARG A 119 18.45 -0.82 -2.66
CA ARG A 119 19.61 -0.74 -3.55
C ARG A 119 20.17 0.67 -3.68
N ASP A 120 19.33 1.69 -3.50
CA ASP A 120 19.72 3.07 -3.69
C ASP A 120 20.55 3.56 -2.50
N VAL A 121 21.67 4.22 -2.77
CA VAL A 121 22.41 4.97 -1.75
C VAL A 121 21.71 6.30 -1.50
N ILE A 122 20.93 6.39 -0.42
CA ILE A 122 20.15 7.58 -0.08
C ILE A 122 20.88 8.38 1.01
N ARG A 123 21.41 9.54 0.62
CA ARG A 123 22.03 10.49 1.57
C ARG A 123 21.00 10.95 2.60
N ASN A 124 21.42 11.04 3.86
CA ASN A 124 20.59 11.45 5.01
C ASN A 124 19.41 10.51 5.32
N ARG A 125 19.39 9.28 4.78
CA ARG A 125 18.42 8.26 5.21
C ARG A 125 18.73 7.85 6.64
N ALA A 126 17.75 7.94 7.53
CA ALA A 126 17.87 7.41 8.88
C ALA A 126 17.77 5.87 8.87
N SER A 127 18.50 5.23 9.78
CA SER A 127 18.24 3.83 10.13
C SER A 127 17.04 3.73 11.06
N GLY A 128 16.24 2.68 10.91
CA GLY A 128 15.25 2.31 11.90
C GLY A 128 15.93 1.62 13.08
N TYR A 129 15.30 1.67 14.25
CA TYR A 129 15.77 0.96 15.42
C TYR A 129 14.59 0.40 16.20
N GLU A 130 14.80 -0.75 16.81
CA GLU A 130 13.88 -1.40 17.73
C GLU A 130 14.55 -1.62 19.08
N THR A 131 13.72 -1.83 20.11
CA THR A 131 14.20 -2.16 21.46
C THR A 131 14.16 -3.67 21.62
N GLU A 132 15.33 -4.28 21.81
CA GLU A 132 15.47 -5.72 22.06
C GLU A 132 16.16 -5.90 23.42
N ALA A 133 15.50 -6.54 24.37
CA ALA A 133 16.00 -6.77 25.73
C ALA A 133 16.54 -5.51 26.47
N GLY A 134 16.03 -4.32 26.11
CA GLY A 134 16.45 -3.04 26.69
C GLY A 134 17.56 -2.30 25.95
N ASP A 135 18.12 -2.89 24.90
CA ASP A 135 19.12 -2.27 24.02
C ASP A 135 18.49 -1.83 22.69
N TYR A 136 19.10 -0.85 22.02
CA TYR A 136 18.73 -0.47 20.65
C TYR A 136 19.44 -1.34 19.63
N ARG A 137 18.67 -1.94 18.71
CA ARG A 137 19.16 -2.69 17.55
C ARG A 137 18.61 -2.06 16.28
N ASN A 138 19.31 -2.20 15.16
CA ASN A 138 18.70 -1.84 13.88
C ASN A 138 17.46 -2.72 13.68
N GLN A 139 16.45 -2.17 13.00
CA GLN A 139 15.23 -2.91 12.74
C GLN A 139 15.53 -4.22 11.99
N ASP A 140 14.72 -5.25 12.26
CA ASP A 140 14.81 -6.50 11.53
C ASP A 140 14.53 -6.30 10.03
N TRP A 141 15.08 -7.19 9.21
CA TRP A 141 15.00 -7.08 7.76
C TRP A 141 13.61 -7.45 7.24
N VAL A 142 13.09 -6.64 6.31
CA VAL A 142 11.84 -6.90 5.58
C VAL A 142 12.17 -7.00 4.09
N SER A 143 11.49 -7.91 3.39
CA SER A 143 11.70 -8.16 1.97
C SER A 143 11.49 -6.92 1.11
N ALA A 144 12.20 -6.86 -0.02
CA ALA A 144 12.21 -5.68 -0.86
C ALA A 144 10.85 -5.44 -1.53
N SER A 145 10.10 -6.51 -1.84
CA SER A 145 8.73 -6.40 -2.35
C SER A 145 7.75 -5.82 -1.33
N LEU A 146 7.83 -6.24 -0.06
CA LEU A 146 6.96 -5.71 0.99
C LEU A 146 7.32 -4.26 1.34
N ASN A 147 8.60 -3.88 1.24
CA ASN A 147 9.02 -2.48 1.28
C ASN A 147 8.64 -1.67 0.03
N ARG A 148 7.73 -2.15 -0.82
CA ARG A 148 7.25 -1.40 -1.98
C ARG A 148 5.74 -1.30 -2.04
N THR A 149 4.99 -1.81 -1.07
CA THR A 149 3.52 -1.72 -1.01
C THR A 149 3.04 -0.31 -0.63
N ALA A 150 1.80 0.03 -1.00
CA ALA A 150 1.25 1.38 -0.85
C ALA A 150 0.70 1.71 0.56
N ASP A 151 1.08 0.95 1.57
CA ASP A 151 0.60 0.95 2.96
C ASP A 151 1.62 1.49 3.98
N GLY A 152 2.79 1.92 3.53
CA GLY A 152 3.83 2.49 4.41
C GLY A 152 5.20 2.70 3.77
N SER A 153 5.38 2.31 2.52
CA SER A 153 6.70 2.18 1.90
C SER A 153 7.26 3.45 1.27
N LEU A 154 7.22 4.58 1.98
CA LEU A 154 7.77 5.85 1.50
C LEU A 154 8.91 6.37 2.37
N TYR A 155 9.95 6.90 1.74
CA TYR A 155 10.92 7.78 2.36
C TYR A 155 10.60 9.24 2.03
N LEU A 156 10.64 10.08 3.05
CA LEU A 156 10.30 11.49 3.00
C LEU A 156 11.26 12.26 3.93
N SER A 157 11.50 13.54 3.62
CA SER A 157 12.15 14.47 4.55
C SER A 157 11.11 15.39 5.18
N ALA A 158 11.35 15.83 6.42
CA ALA A 158 10.56 16.93 7.01
C ALA A 158 10.58 18.19 6.12
N LEU A 159 11.67 18.40 5.36
CA LEU A 159 11.81 19.52 4.44
C LEU A 159 10.90 19.40 3.20
N ASP A 160 10.40 18.20 2.87
CA ASP A 160 9.44 18.06 1.78
C ASP A 160 8.07 18.69 2.14
N TYR A 161 7.79 18.94 3.42
CA TYR A 161 6.51 19.47 3.90
C TYR A 161 6.45 20.98 4.11
N VAL A 162 7.58 21.69 4.04
CA VAL A 162 7.68 23.12 4.42
C VAL A 162 7.77 24.08 3.22
N GLN A 163 7.21 23.67 2.08
CA GLN A 163 7.21 24.45 0.83
C GLN A 163 6.33 25.69 0.92
#